data_AF-A0A7X9Q3X6-F1
#
_entry.id   AF-A0A7X9Q3X6-F1
#
_cell.length_a   1.000
_cell.length_b   1.000
_cell.length_c   1.000
_cell.angle_alpha   90.00
_cell.angle_beta   90.00
_cell.angle_gamma   90.00
#
_symmetry.space_group_name_H-M   'P 1'
#
loop_
_entity.id
_entity.type
_entity.pdbx_description
1 polymer ?
#
loop_
_entity_poly.entity_id
_entity_poly.type
_entity_poly.pdbx_seq_one_letter_code
_entity_poly.pdbx_strand_id
1 'polypeptide(L)' 'MNSIEPRKADEVIDGIFHLYRARGDQAYLGEPVSMTDHMLQSAALAEAAGAAPAVVAATLLHDLGHLVHGLADDA' A
#
# COMPACT_ATOMS: atom_id res chain seq x y z
N MET A 1 -2.41 -30.88 -6.24
CA MET A 1 -2.63 -29.46 -6.54
C MET A 1 -3.36 -28.84 -5.36
N ASN A 2 -2.77 -27.85 -4.69
CA ASN A 2 -3.51 -27.06 -3.71
C ASN A 2 -4.35 -26.05 -4.50
N SER A 3 -5.68 -26.19 -4.51
CA SER A 3 -6.56 -25.16 -5.04
C SER A 3 -6.40 -23.91 -4.18
N ILE A 4 -5.88 -22.83 -4.74
CA ILE A 4 -5.88 -21.54 -4.06
C ILE A 4 -7.32 -21.02 -4.15
N GLU A 5 -8.07 -21.20 -3.07
CA GLU A 5 -9.38 -20.56 -2.94
C GLU A 5 -9.21 -19.04 -2.94
N PRO A 6 -10.05 -18.30 -3.66
CA PRO A 6 -10.01 -16.84 -3.65
C PRO A 6 -10.35 -16.33 -2.25
N ARG A 7 -9.49 -15.46 -1.70
CA ARG A 7 -9.74 -14.79 -0.43
C ARG A 7 -10.95 -13.86 -0.54
N LYS A 8 -11.72 -13.72 0.55
CA LYS A 8 -12.81 -12.73 0.60
C LYS A 8 -12.23 -11.32 0.55
N ALA A 9 -12.98 -10.38 -0.02
CA ALA A 9 -12.53 -8.98 -0.12
C ALA A 9 -12.15 -8.39 1.24
N ASP A 10 -12.98 -8.60 2.26
CA ASP A 10 -12.72 -8.09 3.62
C ASP A 10 -11.42 -8.65 4.21
N GLU A 11 -11.14 -9.95 4.01
CA GLU A 11 -9.89 -10.59 4.46
C GLU A 11 -8.65 -10.00 3.75
N VAL A 12 -8.79 -9.66 2.46
CA VAL A 12 -7.72 -9.00 1.71
C VAL A 12 -7.49 -7.58 2.23
N ILE A 13 -8.56 -6.82 2.43
CA ILE A 13 -8.52 -5.44 2.91
C ILE A 13 -7.92 -5.37 4.32
N ASP A 14 -8.34 -6.26 5.22
CA ASP A 14 -7.78 -6.37 6.57
C ASP A 14 -6.28 -6.71 6.55
N GLY A 15 -5.88 -7.60 5.64
CA GLY A 15 -4.46 -7.93 5.41
C GLY A 15 -3.65 -6.72 4.94
N ILE A 16 -4.21 -5.90 4.05
CA ILE A 16 -3.58 -4.66 3.59
C ILE A 16 -3.41 -3.69 4.77
N PHE A 17 -4.46 -3.44 5.55
CA PHE A 17 -4.38 -2.55 6.71
C PHE A 17 -3.39 -3.04 7.78
N HIS A 18 -3.30 -4.36 7.96
CA HIS A 18 -2.28 -4.93 8.84
C HIS A 18 -0.86 -4.58 8.37
N LEU A 19 -0.58 -4.65 7.06
CA LEU A 19 0.73 -4.28 6.51
C LEU A 19 1.07 -2.81 6.76
N TYR A 20 0.14 -1.88 6.50
CA TYR A 20 0.34 -0.46 6.81
C TYR A 20 0.67 -0.22 8.28
N ARG A 21 -0.06 -0.87 9.21
CA ARG A 21 0.19 -0.71 10.65
C ARG A 21 1.51 -1.32 11.10
N ALA A 22 1.90 -2.45 10.51
CA ALA A 22 3.05 -3.21 10.97
C ALA A 22 4.39 -2.75 10.38
N ARG A 23 4.36 -2.15 9.18
CA ARG A 23 5.59 -1.85 8.40
C ARG A 23 5.57 -0.46 7.76
N GLY A 24 4.47 0.27 7.89
CA GLY A 24 4.27 1.51 7.17
C GLY A 24 5.00 2.72 7.74
N ASP A 25 5.65 2.59 8.90
CA ASP A 25 6.47 3.61 9.56
C ASP A 25 7.92 3.66 9.04
N GLN A 26 8.33 2.69 8.23
CA GLN A 26 9.63 2.66 7.58
C GLN A 26 9.78 3.83 6.59
N ALA A 27 10.99 4.36 6.46
CA ALA A 27 11.30 5.40 5.48
C ALA A 27 11.03 4.89 4.06
N TYR A 28 10.38 5.71 3.25
CA TYR A 28 10.11 5.41 1.85
C TYR A 28 11.39 5.53 1.03
N LEU A 29 12.06 4.40 0.78
CA LEU A 29 13.24 4.31 -0.11
C LEU A 29 14.33 5.38 0.16
N GLY A 30 14.56 5.69 1.44
CA GLY A 30 15.55 6.69 1.88
C GLY A 30 15.05 8.14 1.92
N GLU A 31 13.84 8.41 1.45
CA GLU A 31 13.19 9.72 1.53
C GLU A 31 12.72 10.05 2.96
N PRO A 32 12.64 11.33 3.34
CA PRO A 32 12.24 11.76 4.69
C PRO A 32 10.72 11.70 4.90
N VAL A 33 10.06 10.65 4.41
CA VAL A 33 8.64 10.36 4.57
C VAL A 33 8.46 8.87 4.82
N SER A 34 7.44 8.47 5.57
CA SER A 34 7.15 7.05 5.76
C SER A 34 6.51 6.44 4.51
N MET A 35 6.61 5.11 4.37
CA MET A 35 5.89 4.36 3.33
C MET A 35 4.39 4.70 3.34
N THR A 36 3.78 4.77 4.53
CA THR A 36 2.36 5.11 4.69
C THR A 36 2.08 6.54 4.23
N ASP A 37 2.91 7.49 4.62
CA ASP A 37 2.71 8.90 4.27
C ASP A 37 2.80 9.10 2.75
N HIS A 38 3.79 8.50 2.09
CA HIS A 38 3.93 8.57 0.63
C HIS A 38 2.68 8.04 -0.10
N MET A 39 2.21 6.85 0.29
CA MET A 39 1.03 6.23 -0.29
C MET A 39 -0.26 7.03 -0.01
N LEU A 40 -0.43 7.56 1.21
CA LEU A 40 -1.58 8.40 1.58
C LEU A 40 -1.57 9.74 0.85
N GLN A 41 -0.42 10.40 0.74
CA GLN A 41 -0.27 11.66 0.01
C GLN A 41 -0.60 11.46 -1.47
N SER A 42 -0.12 10.38 -2.08
CA SER A 42 -0.44 10.01 -3.46
C SER A 42 -1.94 9.84 -3.67
N ALA A 43 -2.60 9.10 -2.77
CA ALA A 43 -4.05 8.90 -2.80
C ALA A 43 -4.84 10.20 -2.59
N ALA A 44 -4.43 11.03 -1.63
CA ALA A 44 -5.08 12.30 -1.32
C ALA A 44 -4.98 13.29 -2.50
N LEU A 45 -3.84 13.32 -3.20
CA LEU A 45 -3.69 14.13 -4.40
C LEU A 45 -4.59 13.65 -5.55
N ALA A 46 -4.72 12.33 -5.74
CA ALA A 46 -5.63 11.77 -6.72
C ALA A 46 -7.10 12.10 -6.40
N GLU A 47 -7.49 11.98 -5.13
CA GLU A 47 -8.83 12.35 -4.66
C GLU A 47 -9.11 13.85 -4.87
N ALA A 48 -8.16 14.72 -4.51
CA ALA A 48 -8.27 16.17 -4.71
C ALA A 48 -8.35 16.57 -6.19
N ALA A 49 -7.76 15.77 -7.09
CA ALA A 49 -7.87 15.95 -8.54
C ALA A 49 -9.20 15.45 -9.12
N GLY A 50 -10.11 14.89 -8.31
CA GLY A 50 -11.38 14.33 -8.76
C GLY A 50 -11.22 13.02 -9.53
N ALA A 51 -10.15 12.26 -9.26
CA ALA A 51 -9.94 10.97 -9.89
C ALA A 51 -11.01 9.95 -9.49
N ALA A 52 -11.24 8.94 -10.34
CA ALA A 52 -12.18 7.88 -10.03
C ALA A 52 -11.72 7.07 -8.79
N PRO A 53 -12.64 6.48 -7.99
CA PRO A 53 -12.27 5.73 -6.78
C PRO A 53 -11.25 4.61 -7.02
N ALA A 54 -11.30 3.96 -8.19
CA ALA A 54 -10.32 2.95 -8.58
C ALA A 54 -8.89 3.52 -8.72
N VAL A 55 -8.76 4.78 -9.17
CA VAL A 55 -7.46 5.47 -9.29
C VAL A 55 -6.96 5.91 -7.91
N VAL A 56 -7.85 6.38 -7.03
CA VAL A 56 -7.50 6.69 -5.63
C VAL A 56 -7.01 5.43 -4.91
N ALA A 57 -7.70 4.29 -5.09
CA ALA A 57 -7.25 3.02 -4.53
C ALA A 57 -5.93 2.55 -5.17
N ALA A 58 -5.75 2.70 -6.48
CA ALA A 58 -4.50 2.30 -7.15
C ALA A 58 -3.30 3.13 -6.66
N THR A 59 -3.46 4.44 -6.48
CA THR A 59 -2.40 5.32 -5.95
C THR A 59 -2.09 5.05 -4.49
N LEU A 60 -3.10 4.68 -3.68
CA LEU A 60 -2.86 4.21 -2.31
C LEU A 60 -2.00 2.93 -2.31
N LEU A 61 -2.26 1.99 -3.22
CA LEU A 61 -1.70 0.64 -3.15
C LEU A 61 -0.46 0.42 -4.03
N HIS A 62 0.00 1.43 -4.78
CA HIS A 62 0.99 1.24 -5.85
C HIS A 62 2.32 0.63 -5.39
N ASP A 63 2.76 0.96 -4.17
CA ASP A 63 4.01 0.48 -3.57
C ASP A 63 3.80 -0.54 -2.43
N LEU A 64 2.60 -1.11 -2.30
CA LEU A 64 2.30 -2.09 -1.25
C LEU A 64 3.26 -3.31 -1.28
N GLY A 65 3.83 -3.62 -2.45
CA GLY A 65 4.83 -4.68 -2.62
C GLY A 65 6.03 -4.56 -1.68
N HIS A 66 6.50 -3.34 -1.39
CA HIS A 66 7.58 -3.11 -0.43
C HIS A 66 7.17 -3.51 0.99
N LEU A 67 5.93 -3.21 1.39
CA LEU A 67 5.40 -3.66 2.68
C LEU A 67 5.23 -5.18 2.74
N VAL A 68 4.92 -5.86 1.63
CA VAL A 68 4.78 -7.32 1.60
C VAL A 68 6.13 -8.02 1.78
N HIS A 69 7.15 -7.59 1.03
CA HIS A 69 8.44 -8.26 1.02
C HIS A 69 9.37 -7.82 2.16
N GLY A 70 9.14 -6.63 2.75
CA GLY A 70 10.03 -6.07 3.77
C GLY A 70 11.43 -5.78 3.24
N LEU A 71 11.58 -5.68 1.91
CA LEU A 71 12.81 -5.29 1.26
C LEU A 71 12.91 -3.77 1.40
N ALA A 72 13.74 -3.32 2.34
CA ALA A 72 14.46 -2.08 2.14
C ALA A 72 15.36 -2.33 0.92
N ASP A 73 15.23 -1.51 -0.12
CA ASP A 73 16.12 -1.61 -1.27
C ASP A 73 17.53 -1.22 -0.79
N ASP A 74 18.30 -2.21 -0.35
CA ASP A 74 19.76 -2.15 -0.35
C ASP A 74 20.20 -2.30 -1.82
N ALA A 75 20.14 -1.19 -2.56
CA ALA A 75 20.74 -1.04 -3.88
C ALA A 75 21.73 0.13 -3.89
#